data_AF-B9FGC2-F1
#
_entry.id   AF-B9FGC2-F1
#
_cell.length_a   1.000
_cell.length_b   1.000
_cell.length_c   1.000
_cell.angle_alpha   90.00
_cell.angle_beta   90.00
_cell.angle_gamma   90.00
#
_symmetry.space_group_name_H-M   'P 1'
#
loop_
_entity.id
_entity.type
_entity.pdbx_description
1 polymer ?
#
loop_
_entity_poly.entity_id
_entity_poly.type
_entity_poly.pdbx_seq_one_letter_code
_entity_poly.pdbx_strand_id
1 'polypeptide(L)'
;MHRKEAIKTVYREVGGECKDGSTIGIDMNSHNTSVKECLSKTEVVTTDSCPDRVIIPDPTPKRVNSVFYDILPKLMPILQKDNVQDFLRFFHRNMDVMGRDLVTPETFFYIIMVNSVRCAKVVLEGQAPELEGLRAYPNCVT
;
A
#
# COMPACT_ATOMS: atom_id res chain seq x y z
N MET A 1 -18.58 -24.80 -6.39
CA MET A 1 -19.10 -23.98 -7.49
C MET A 1 -19.73 -22.73 -6.88
N HIS A 2 -19.23 -21.55 -7.25
CA HIS A 2 -19.68 -20.17 -6.90
C HIS A 2 -19.62 -19.68 -5.44
N ARG A 3 -18.41 -19.24 -5.03
CA ARG A 3 -18.22 -18.22 -3.99
C ARG A 3 -17.76 -16.94 -4.70
N LYS A 4 -18.71 -16.17 -5.26
CA LYS A 4 -18.50 -14.89 -5.95
C LYS A 4 -19.61 -13.93 -5.49
N GLU A 5 -19.44 -13.20 -4.39
CA GLU A 5 -20.39 -12.12 -4.05
C GLU A 5 -19.94 -11.03 -3.06
N ALA A 6 -18.64 -10.81 -2.82
CA ALA A 6 -18.21 -9.84 -1.80
C ALA A 6 -17.71 -8.47 -2.31
N ILE A 7 -17.76 -8.15 -3.61
CA ILE A 7 -17.13 -6.93 -4.17
C ILE A 7 -18.13 -5.82 -4.56
N LYS A 8 -19.45 -6.00 -4.36
CA LYS A 8 -20.45 -5.13 -5.02
C LYS A 8 -21.08 -4.00 -4.19
N THR A 9 -20.60 -3.68 -2.98
CA THR A 9 -21.36 -2.79 -2.06
C THR A 9 -20.73 -1.42 -1.78
N VAL A 10 -19.58 -1.05 -2.36
CA VAL A 10 -18.96 0.28 -2.11
C VAL A 10 -19.24 1.31 -3.23
N TYR A 11 -19.90 0.91 -4.33
CA TYR A 11 -20.17 1.79 -5.47
C TYR A 11 -21.66 1.98 -5.69
N ARG A 12 -22.32 2.75 -4.82
CA ARG A 12 -23.67 3.25 -5.09
C ARG A 12 -23.87 4.60 -4.38
N GLU A 13 -23.53 5.66 -5.10
CA GLU A 13 -23.76 7.10 -4.89
C GLU A 13 -22.54 7.77 -5.52
N VAL A 14 -22.48 8.03 -6.83
CA VAL A 14 -23.03 9.21 -7.49
C VAL A 14 -23.30 8.82 -8.95
N GLY A 15 -24.56 8.92 -9.36
CA GLY A 15 -24.97 8.72 -10.75
C GLY A 15 -24.54 9.89 -11.64
N GLY A 16 -24.35 9.59 -12.93
CA GLY A 16 -24.18 10.62 -13.96
C GLY A 16 -23.39 10.13 -15.17
N GLU A 17 -24.07 9.49 -16.12
CA GLU A 17 -23.58 9.37 -17.50
C GLU A 17 -23.42 10.77 -18.12
N CYS A 18 -22.27 11.07 -18.71
CA CYS A 18 -22.14 11.94 -19.87
C CYS A 18 -20.84 11.61 -20.63
N LYS A 19 -20.97 11.66 -21.95
CA LYS A 19 -20.00 11.27 -22.96
C LYS A 19 -18.93 12.34 -23.20
N ASP A 20 -17.83 11.85 -23.76
CA ASP A 20 -16.90 12.55 -24.65
C ASP A 20 -15.81 13.44 -24.03
N GLY A 21 -14.68 13.48 -24.75
CA GLY A 21 -13.35 13.75 -24.23
C GLY A 21 -13.11 15.11 -23.56
N SER A 22 -12.44 15.07 -22.41
CA SER A 22 -11.56 16.15 -21.97
C SER A 22 -10.60 15.62 -20.92
N THR A 23 -9.31 15.89 -21.14
CA THR A 23 -8.20 15.55 -20.24
C THR A 23 -8.38 16.28 -18.90
N ILE A 24 -8.77 15.55 -17.84
CA ILE A 24 -8.78 16.08 -16.48
C ILE A 24 -7.45 15.69 -15.85
N GLY A 25 -6.53 16.65 -15.75
CA GLY A 25 -5.35 16.53 -14.92
C GLY A 25 -5.80 16.34 -13.47
N ILE A 26 -5.52 15.18 -12.89
CA ILE A 26 -5.77 14.92 -11.48
C ILE A 26 -4.67 15.66 -10.70
N ASP A 27 -5.05 16.77 -10.08
CA ASP A 27 -4.24 17.45 -9.08
C ASP A 27 -4.09 16.55 -7.85
N MET A 28 -2.92 15.91 -7.74
CA MET A 28 -2.56 15.01 -6.65
C MET A 28 -2.37 15.73 -5.29
N ASN A 29 -2.40 17.07 -5.24
CA ASN A 29 -2.16 17.79 -3.99
C ASN A 29 -3.36 17.88 -3.04
N SER A 30 -4.59 17.56 -3.46
CA SER A 30 -5.76 17.65 -2.56
C SER A 30 -5.91 16.45 -1.61
N HIS A 31 -5.26 15.32 -1.89
CA HIS A 31 -5.45 14.09 -1.12
C HIS A 31 -4.75 14.08 0.25
N ASN A 32 -3.73 14.92 0.49
CA ASN A 32 -3.00 14.91 1.75
C ASN A 32 -3.81 15.41 2.96
N THR A 33 -4.85 16.21 2.73
CA THR A 33 -5.67 16.75 3.82
C THR A 33 -6.67 15.72 4.36
N SER A 34 -7.16 14.80 3.51
CA SER A 34 -8.12 13.77 3.92
C SER A 34 -7.48 12.59 4.67
N VAL A 35 -6.18 12.33 4.46
CA VAL A 35 -5.47 11.23 5.13
C VAL A 35 -5.30 11.50 6.64
N LYS A 36 -5.12 12.77 7.03
CA LYS A 36 -5.08 13.14 8.46
C LYS A 36 -6.42 12.95 9.18
N GLU A 37 -7.54 13.12 8.48
CA GLU A 37 -8.87 12.98 9.08
C GLU A 37 -9.29 11.50 9.24
N CYS A 38 -8.83 10.61 8.35
CA CYS A 38 -9.05 9.17 8.49
C CYS A 38 -8.23 8.53 9.63
N LEU A 39 -7.05 9.07 9.96
CA LEU A 39 -6.20 8.56 11.04
C LEU A 39 -6.65 8.97 12.45
N SER A 40 -7.53 9.98 12.56
CA SER A 40 -7.91 10.57 13.84
C SER A 40 -9.17 9.94 14.48
N LYS A 41 -9.81 8.97 13.82
CA LYS A 41 -11.10 8.40 14.26
C LYS A 41 -11.02 7.00 14.87
N THR A 42 -9.82 6.50 15.16
CA THR A 42 -9.61 5.14 15.71
C THR A 42 -9.10 5.11 17.15
N GLU A 43 -9.09 6.25 17.84
CA GLU A 43 -8.95 6.33 19.29
C GLU A 43 -10.36 6.54 19.87
N VAL A 44 -10.73 5.79 20.93
CA VAL A 44 -12.04 5.83 21.64
C VAL A 44 -13.12 4.88 21.10
N VAL A 45 -12.89 3.56 21.15
CA VAL A 45 -13.97 2.56 21.34
C VAL A 45 -13.49 1.42 22.25
N THR A 46 -14.11 1.37 23.44
CA THR A 46 -14.32 0.22 24.34
C THR A 46 -13.13 -0.34 25.13
N THR A 47 -13.00 0.22 26.33
CA THR A 47 -12.73 -0.51 27.57
C THR A 47 -13.87 -1.50 27.87
N ASP A 48 -13.66 -2.80 27.66
CA ASP A 48 -14.23 -3.87 28.52
C ASP A 48 -13.65 -5.27 28.20
N SER A 49 -13.03 -5.88 29.22
CA SER A 49 -13.10 -7.30 29.59
C SER A 49 -12.81 -8.42 28.56
N CYS A 50 -11.58 -8.96 28.57
CA CYS A 50 -11.30 -10.41 28.39
C CYS A 50 -9.84 -10.71 28.84
N PRO A 51 -9.59 -11.59 29.85
CA PRO A 51 -8.24 -11.85 30.36
C PRO A 51 -7.34 -12.66 29.40
N ASP A 52 -7.87 -13.24 28.33
CA ASP A 52 -7.14 -14.14 27.41
C ASP A 52 -6.77 -13.49 26.07
N ARG A 53 -6.94 -12.17 25.92
CA ARG A 53 -6.52 -11.46 24.71
C ARG A 53 -5.05 -11.08 24.80
N VAL A 54 -4.20 -11.88 24.15
CA VAL A 54 -2.86 -11.43 23.75
C VAL A 54 -3.05 -10.27 22.77
N ILE A 55 -3.00 -9.04 23.28
CA ILE A 55 -2.92 -7.84 22.45
C ILE A 55 -1.53 -7.86 21.84
N ILE A 56 -1.40 -8.38 20.62
CA ILE A 56 -0.20 -8.16 19.83
C ILE A 56 -0.22 -6.67 19.46
N PRO A 57 0.74 -5.85 19.96
CA PRO A 57 0.78 -4.46 19.58
C PRO A 57 0.89 -4.39 18.07
N ASP A 58 0.05 -3.56 17.45
CA ASP A 58 0.17 -3.27 16.04
C ASP A 58 1.59 -2.72 15.78
N PRO A 59 2.43 -3.42 14.99
CA PRO A 59 3.79 -2.97 14.72
C PRO A 59 3.83 -1.78 13.76
N THR A 60 2.67 -1.28 13.30
CA THR A 60 2.59 -0.12 12.40
C THR A 60 3.33 1.09 13.01
N PRO A 61 4.38 1.60 12.34
CA PRO A 61 5.14 2.73 12.85
C PRO A 61 4.25 3.96 13.01
N LYS A 62 4.22 4.56 14.21
CA LYS A 62 3.56 5.87 14.44
C LYS A 62 4.20 7.02 13.64
N ARG A 63 5.33 6.77 12.98
CA ARG A 63 6.07 7.75 12.20
C ARG A 63 6.08 7.31 10.75
N VAL A 64 5.52 8.17 9.90
CA VAL A 64 5.70 8.13 8.45
C VAL A 64 7.21 8.07 8.16
N ASN A 65 7.67 7.06 7.43
CA ASN A 65 9.07 6.95 7.03
C ASN A 65 9.40 8.06 6.02
N SER A 66 9.89 9.20 6.50
CA SER A 66 10.18 10.37 5.66
C SER A 66 11.16 10.04 4.53
N VAL A 67 12.11 9.14 4.79
CA VAL A 67 13.13 8.70 3.83
C VAL A 67 12.49 7.95 2.65
N PHE A 68 11.35 7.29 2.85
CA PHE A 68 10.62 6.63 1.76
C PHE A 68 10.11 7.65 0.73
N TYR A 69 9.66 8.83 1.17
CA TYR A 69 9.17 9.87 0.27
C TYR A 69 10.28 10.52 -0.55
N ASP A 70 11.54 10.45 -0.09
CA ASP A 70 12.70 10.93 -0.86
C ASP A 70 13.00 10.04 -2.08
N ILE A 71 12.69 8.74 -1.99
CA ILE A 71 12.92 7.77 -3.06
C ILE A 71 11.68 7.56 -3.95
N LEU A 72 10.48 7.87 -3.42
CA LEU A 72 9.21 7.65 -4.09
C LEU A 72 9.12 8.25 -5.52
N PRO A 73 9.60 9.48 -5.82
CA PRO A 73 9.57 10.02 -7.17
C PRO A 73 10.34 9.18 -8.20
N LYS A 74 11.39 8.47 -7.77
CA LYS A 74 12.17 7.56 -8.63
C LYS A 74 11.54 6.18 -8.73
N LEU A 75 10.90 5.72 -7.65
CA LEU A 75 10.18 4.44 -7.60
C LEU A 75 8.92 4.46 -8.49
N MET A 76 8.16 5.56 -8.46
CA MET A 76 6.88 5.70 -9.15
C MET A 76 6.92 5.33 -10.64
N PRO A 77 7.83 5.88 -11.49
CA PRO A 77 7.86 5.53 -12.91
C PRO A 77 8.24 4.07 -13.17
N ILE A 78 8.95 3.41 -12.24
CA ILE A 78 9.28 1.98 -12.32
C ILE A 78 8.01 1.15 -12.08
N LEU A 79 7.27 1.50 -11.03
CA LEU A 79 6.00 0.84 -10.69
C LEU A 79 4.94 1.04 -11.77
N GLN A 80 4.81 2.24 -12.34
CA GLN A 80 3.87 2.51 -13.43
C GLN A 80 4.13 1.67 -14.69
N LYS A 81 5.40 1.34 -14.98
CA LYS A 81 5.77 0.43 -16.07
C LYS A 81 5.58 -1.05 -15.70
N ASP A 82 5.33 -1.32 -14.42
CA ASP A 82 5.33 -2.65 -13.81
C ASP A 82 6.59 -3.45 -14.19
N ASN A 83 7.74 -2.77 -14.25
CA ASN A 83 9.01 -3.38 -14.67
C ASN A 83 9.70 -4.04 -13.48
N VAL A 84 9.56 -5.37 -13.39
CA VAL A 84 10.12 -6.19 -12.31
C VAL A 84 11.64 -6.05 -12.17
N GLN A 85 12.39 -6.02 -13.27
CA GLN A 85 13.85 -5.99 -13.18
C GLN A 85 14.36 -4.64 -12.67
N ASP A 86 13.77 -3.55 -13.15
CA ASP A 86 14.09 -2.20 -12.65
C ASP A 86 13.66 -2.06 -11.19
N PHE A 87 12.49 -2.61 -10.83
CA PHE A 87 11.98 -2.62 -9.47
C PHE A 87 12.92 -3.37 -8.51
N LEU A 88 13.32 -4.59 -8.83
CA LEU A 88 14.23 -5.38 -7.98
C LEU A 88 15.58 -4.71 -7.80
N ARG A 89 16.14 -4.16 -8.88
CA ARG A 89 17.39 -3.39 -8.82
C ARG A 89 17.25 -2.14 -7.95
N PHE A 90 16.11 -1.46 -8.03
CA PHE A 90 15.82 -0.29 -7.22
C PHE A 90 15.62 -0.67 -5.74
N PHE A 91 14.88 -1.74 -5.48
CA PHE A 91 14.63 -2.27 -4.14
C PHE A 91 15.95 -2.61 -3.44
N HIS A 92 16.82 -3.39 -4.10
CA HIS A 92 18.11 -3.77 -3.52
C HIS A 92 18.99 -2.56 -3.15
N ARG A 93 18.94 -1.48 -3.95
CA ARG A 93 19.70 -0.24 -3.67
C ARG A 93 19.13 0.61 -2.54
N ASN A 94 17.86 0.43 -2.20
CA ASN A 94 17.14 1.20 -1.17
C ASN A 94 16.52 0.24 -0.14
N MET A 95 17.18 -0.90 0.09
CA MET A 95 16.63 -1.99 0.89
C MET A 95 16.39 -1.54 2.33
N ASP A 96 17.26 -0.69 2.88
CA ASP A 96 17.16 -0.07 4.19
C ASP A 96 15.91 0.81 4.37
N VAL A 97 15.40 1.36 3.26
CA VAL A 97 14.19 2.21 3.23
C VAL A 97 12.94 1.40 2.93
N MET A 98 13.03 0.45 1.99
CA MET A 98 11.89 -0.31 1.48
C MET A 98 11.66 -1.64 2.21
N GLY A 99 12.64 -2.10 2.98
CA GLY A 99 12.64 -3.35 3.71
C GLY A 99 13.29 -3.23 5.08
N ARG A 100 12.90 -4.11 6.01
CA ARG A 100 13.62 -4.32 7.27
C ARG A 100 13.63 -5.80 7.60
N ASP A 101 12.58 -6.29 8.25
CA ASP A 101 12.32 -7.72 8.47
C ASP A 101 11.39 -8.28 7.40
N LEU A 102 10.61 -7.39 6.78
CA LEU A 102 9.69 -7.62 5.68
C LEU A 102 9.78 -6.43 4.72
N VAL A 103 9.17 -6.55 3.54
CA VAL A 103 8.89 -5.38 2.69
C VAL A 103 7.97 -4.45 3.48
N THR A 104 8.36 -3.18 3.57
CA THR A 104 7.60 -2.17 4.32
C THR A 104 6.16 -2.05 3.80
N PRO A 105 5.16 -1.86 4.69
CA PRO A 105 3.77 -1.66 4.27
C PRO A 105 3.61 -0.51 3.29
N GLU A 106 4.37 0.57 3.44
CA GLU A 106 4.36 1.72 2.53
C GLU A 106 4.79 1.31 1.11
N THR A 107 5.90 0.58 0.99
CA THR A 107 6.36 0.06 -0.31
C THR A 107 5.28 -0.80 -0.96
N PHE A 108 4.71 -1.74 -0.21
CA PHE A 108 3.70 -2.65 -0.73
C PHE A 108 2.40 -1.91 -1.10
N PHE A 109 1.98 -0.93 -0.29
CA PHE A 109 0.83 -0.07 -0.57
C PHE A 109 0.98 0.63 -1.92
N TYR A 110 2.13 1.26 -2.21
CA TYR A 110 2.33 1.95 -3.49
C TYR A 110 2.36 1.00 -4.68
N ILE A 111 2.92 -0.20 -4.54
CA ILE A 111 2.88 -1.26 -5.56
C ILE A 111 1.42 -1.60 -5.93
N ILE A 112 0.56 -1.77 -4.91
CA ILE A 112 -0.86 -2.08 -5.09
C ILE A 112 -1.64 -0.88 -5.65
N MET A 113 -1.41 0.31 -5.10
CA MET A 113 -2.09 1.55 -5.48
C MET A 113 -1.94 1.87 -6.97
N VAL A 114 -0.77 1.60 -7.55
CA VAL A 114 -0.52 1.83 -8.99
C VAL A 114 -0.66 0.58 -9.85
N ASN A 115 -1.21 -0.50 -9.28
CA ASN A 115 -1.52 -1.75 -9.98
C ASN A 115 -0.30 -2.41 -10.65
N SER A 116 0.86 -2.38 -10.00
CA SER A 116 2.08 -3.06 -10.47
C SER A 116 2.01 -4.56 -10.16
N VAL A 117 1.14 -5.29 -10.87
CA VAL A 117 0.80 -6.69 -10.56
C VAL A 117 2.03 -7.60 -10.57
N ARG A 118 2.95 -7.44 -11.53
CA ARG A 118 4.15 -8.29 -11.59
C ARG A 118 5.10 -7.96 -10.44
N CYS A 119 5.27 -6.69 -10.10
CA CYS A 119 6.08 -6.29 -8.94
C CYS A 119 5.46 -6.79 -7.63
N ALA A 120 4.14 -6.68 -7.48
CA ALA A 120 3.39 -7.18 -6.33
C ALA A 120 3.59 -8.68 -6.13
N LYS A 121 3.50 -9.45 -7.21
CA LYS A 121 3.74 -10.90 -7.19
C LYS A 121 5.13 -11.22 -6.63
N VAL A 122 6.16 -10.55 -7.12
CA VAL A 122 7.54 -10.85 -6.72
C VAL A 122 7.79 -10.54 -5.25
N VAL A 123 7.30 -9.41 -4.72
CA VAL A 123 7.42 -9.12 -3.27
C VAL A 123 6.56 -10.05 -2.42
N LEU A 124 5.42 -10.49 -2.94
CA LEU A 124 4.57 -11.50 -2.29
C LEU A 124 5.13 -12.92 -2.40
N GLU A 125 6.09 -13.21 -3.27
CA GLU A 125 6.77 -14.51 -3.31
C GLU A 125 8.03 -14.48 -2.46
N GLY A 126 8.78 -13.37 -2.47
CA GLY A 126 10.00 -13.20 -1.67
C GLY A 126 11.18 -14.06 -2.16
N GLN A 127 11.11 -14.59 -3.37
CA GLN A 127 12.09 -15.55 -3.91
C GLN A 127 13.21 -14.89 -4.72
N ALA A 128 13.06 -13.62 -5.10
CA ALA A 128 14.07 -12.92 -5.87
C ALA A 128 15.30 -12.63 -4.99
N PRO A 129 16.54 -12.92 -5.47
CA PRO A 129 17.75 -12.73 -4.67
C PRO A 129 17.96 -11.28 -4.25
N GLU A 130 17.51 -10.31 -5.06
CA GLU A 130 17.56 -8.88 -4.75
C GLU A 130 16.72 -8.47 -3.53
N LEU A 131 15.78 -9.32 -3.10
CA LEU A 131 14.97 -9.11 -1.90
C LEU A 131 15.64 -9.64 -0.63
N GLU A 132 16.74 -10.39 -0.72
CA GLU A 132 17.44 -10.98 0.44
C GLU A 132 16.51 -11.78 1.37
N GLY A 133 15.49 -12.44 0.80
CA GLY A 133 14.49 -13.21 1.53
C GLY A 133 13.34 -12.38 2.12
N LEU A 134 13.36 -11.06 1.95
CA LEU A 134 12.27 -10.17 2.35
C LEU A 134 11.03 -10.42 1.49
N ARG A 135 9.88 -10.45 2.16
CA ARG A 135 8.57 -10.67 1.56
C ARG A 135 7.57 -9.62 2.06
N ALA A 136 6.61 -9.24 1.22
CA ALA A 136 5.45 -8.49 1.66
C ALA A 136 4.44 -9.42 2.35
N TYR A 137 3.82 -8.95 3.43
CA TYR A 137 2.74 -9.68 4.06
C TYR A 137 1.40 -9.25 3.45
N PRO A 138 0.61 -10.19 2.91
CA PRO A 138 -0.61 -9.84 2.17
C PRO A 138 -1.69 -9.19 3.04
N ASN A 139 -1.60 -9.35 4.37
CA ASN A 139 -2.57 -8.77 5.30
C ASN A 139 -2.01 -7.52 6.02
N CYS A 140 -0.97 -6.87 5.51
CA CYS A 140 -0.56 -5.55 5.99
C CYS A 140 -1.59 -4.52 5.54
N VAL A 141 -2.63 -4.35 6.36
CA VAL A 141 -3.48 -3.15 6.35
C VAL A 141 -2.70 -2.04 7.06
N THR A 142 -2.65 -0.86 6.43
CA THR A 142 -2.20 0.39 7.06
C THR A 142 -3.40 1.14 7.61
#